data_AF-A0A1P8YMZ4-F1
#
_entry.id   AF-A0A1P8YMZ4-F1
#
_cell.length_a   1.000
_cell.length_b   1.000
_cell.length_c   1.000
_cell.angle_alpha   90.00
_cell.angle_beta   90.00
_cell.angle_gamma   90.00
#
_symmetry.space_group_name_H-M   'P 1'
#
loop_
_entity.id
_entity.type
_entity.pdbx_description
1 polymer ?
#
loop_
_entity_poly.entity_id
_entity_poly.type
_entity_poly.pdbx_seq_one_letter_code
_entity_poly.pdbx_strand_id
1 'polypeptide(L)'
;MIDRAVAGRAQPESTLLGPGDDAAVVRAPDGAVVASTDMLVEGRHFRLDWSTPDQVGRKAVAQNGADIVAMGAWPTSFLVAIGCPPSTPVSVTDALTDGIWAEVAGFGAGVIGGDMVQAEHLVVSITVLGDLGGHAPVLRSGARPGDQVAVAGRLGWSAAGLSALLAESGRFPELVAAHKVPVPPYESGPVAARAGASAMTDVSDGLIADLGHMCTASGVAMDLDSALLEPGPELSEAATALGRTRSTGCSPVARTMPWPRPSPPMRRCLRAGGGSGRSWPVTACRSTAVPGRAAADGRASIR
;
A
#
# COMPACT_ATOMS: atom_id res chain seq x y z
N MET A 1 5.20 -19.43 -24.33
CA MET A 1 5.40 -18.06 -23.77
C MET A 1 5.52 -18.15 -22.25
N ILE A 2 4.56 -18.80 -21.59
CA ILE A 2 4.65 -19.28 -20.19
C ILE A 2 6.01 -19.95 -19.90
N ASP A 3 6.51 -20.79 -20.80
CA ASP A 3 7.83 -21.46 -20.69
C ASP A 3 9.00 -20.47 -20.52
N ARG A 4 8.95 -19.31 -21.20
CA ARG A 4 9.95 -18.23 -21.03
C ARG A 4 9.83 -17.57 -19.67
N ALA A 5 8.58 -17.37 -19.20
CA ALA A 5 8.28 -16.73 -17.93
C ALA A 5 8.79 -17.53 -16.72
N VAL A 6 9.04 -18.83 -16.87
CA VAL A 6 9.54 -19.72 -15.80
C VAL A 6 10.93 -20.30 -16.08
N ALA A 7 11.50 -20.09 -17.26
CA ALA A 7 12.82 -20.63 -17.64
C ALA A 7 13.93 -20.12 -16.72
N GLY A 8 14.66 -21.05 -16.09
CA GLY A 8 15.75 -20.73 -15.17
C GLY A 8 15.31 -20.11 -13.83
N ARG A 9 14.01 -20.15 -13.51
CA ARG A 9 13.45 -19.64 -12.26
C ARG A 9 13.29 -20.77 -11.24
N ALA A 10 13.56 -20.47 -9.97
CA ALA A 10 13.41 -21.41 -8.87
C ALA A 10 12.08 -21.18 -8.14
N GLN A 11 11.42 -22.25 -7.69
CA GLN A 11 10.27 -22.19 -6.80
C GLN A 11 10.71 -22.44 -5.34
N PRO A 12 10.09 -21.80 -4.34
CA PRO A 12 10.35 -22.07 -2.93
C PRO A 12 9.73 -23.39 -2.46
N GLU A 13 10.19 -23.92 -1.31
CA GLU A 13 9.66 -25.16 -0.71
C GLU A 13 8.19 -25.05 -0.20
N SER A 14 7.64 -23.83 -0.21
CA SER A 14 6.20 -23.59 -0.03
C SER A 14 5.37 -23.93 -1.27
N THR A 15 5.99 -24.04 -2.45
CA THR A 15 5.33 -24.43 -3.71
C THR A 15 5.49 -25.93 -3.92
N LEU A 16 4.42 -26.68 -3.67
CA LEU A 16 4.39 -28.15 -3.78
C LEU A 16 4.14 -28.60 -5.23
N LEU A 17 3.40 -27.80 -6.00
CA LEU A 17 3.26 -27.87 -7.45
C LEU A 17 3.23 -26.43 -8.00
N GLY A 18 4.12 -26.14 -8.95
CA GLY A 18 4.23 -24.83 -9.58
C GLY A 18 3.64 -24.78 -11.00
N PRO A 19 4.03 -23.81 -11.84
CA PRO A 19 3.56 -23.70 -13.22
C PRO A 19 3.93 -24.93 -14.06
N GLY A 20 2.98 -25.40 -14.88
CA GLY A 20 3.14 -26.58 -15.75
C GLY A 20 1.97 -27.56 -15.72
N ASP A 21 1.04 -27.37 -14.78
CA ASP A 21 -0.21 -28.12 -14.61
C ASP A 21 -1.41 -27.13 -14.53
N ASP A 22 -2.64 -27.64 -14.49
CA ASP A 22 -3.87 -26.82 -14.49
C ASP A 22 -4.01 -25.89 -13.27
N ALA A 23 -3.38 -26.23 -12.15
CA ALA A 23 -3.38 -25.43 -10.93
C ALA A 23 -2.12 -25.64 -10.08
N ALA A 24 -1.69 -24.58 -9.39
CA ALA A 24 -0.63 -24.65 -8.40
C ALA A 24 -1.12 -25.27 -7.08
N VAL A 25 -0.22 -25.93 -6.36
CA VAL A 25 -0.45 -26.42 -4.99
C VAL A 25 0.59 -25.80 -4.06
N VAL A 26 0.13 -25.10 -3.02
CA VAL A 26 1.00 -24.41 -2.06
C VAL A 26 0.76 -24.89 -0.62
N ARG A 27 1.79 -24.75 0.20
CA ARG A 27 1.78 -25.03 1.64
C ARG A 27 1.13 -23.86 2.38
N ALA A 28 0.10 -24.16 3.19
CA ALA A 28 -0.48 -23.24 4.17
C ALA A 28 -0.28 -23.82 5.58
N PRO A 29 0.84 -23.51 6.28
CA PRO A 29 1.22 -24.19 7.52
C PRO A 29 0.17 -24.07 8.64
N ASP A 30 -0.42 -22.89 8.77
CA ASP A 30 -1.45 -22.58 9.78
C ASP A 30 -2.87 -23.01 9.36
N GLY A 31 -3.04 -23.58 8.16
CA GLY A 31 -4.34 -23.85 7.55
C GLY A 31 -5.10 -22.60 7.06
N ALA A 32 -4.55 -21.41 7.30
CA ALA A 32 -5.03 -20.13 6.78
C ALA A 32 -4.10 -19.60 5.67
N VAL A 33 -4.64 -18.75 4.80
CA VAL A 33 -3.90 -18.00 3.78
C VAL A 33 -4.44 -16.57 3.76
N VAL A 34 -3.56 -15.58 3.82
CA VAL A 34 -3.92 -14.18 3.51
C VAL A 34 -3.76 -14.00 2.00
N ALA A 35 -4.75 -13.41 1.34
CA ALA A 35 -4.70 -13.16 -0.10
C ALA A 35 -5.11 -11.71 -0.40
N SER A 36 -4.42 -11.09 -1.36
CA SER A 36 -4.82 -9.84 -1.99
C SER A 36 -4.65 -9.94 -3.51
N THR A 37 -5.31 -9.05 -4.25
CA THR A 37 -5.10 -8.88 -5.69
C THR A 37 -5.24 -7.42 -6.08
N ASP A 38 -4.23 -6.90 -6.76
CA ASP A 38 -4.18 -5.51 -7.24
C ASP A 38 -3.57 -5.44 -8.65
N MET A 39 -4.01 -4.46 -9.45
CA MET A 39 -3.74 -4.41 -10.89
C MET A 39 -3.14 -3.08 -11.38
N LEU A 40 -2.08 -3.18 -12.18
CA LEU A 40 -1.47 -2.05 -12.88
C LEU A 40 -1.98 -1.98 -14.32
N VAL A 41 -2.44 -0.80 -14.74
CA VAL A 41 -2.95 -0.53 -16.09
C VAL A 41 -2.13 0.60 -16.71
N GLU A 42 -1.64 0.41 -17.94
CA GLU A 42 -0.92 1.43 -18.68
C GLU A 42 -1.77 2.69 -18.90
N GLY A 43 -1.14 3.86 -18.83
CA GLY A 43 -1.81 5.16 -18.87
C GLY A 43 -2.50 5.58 -17.57
N ARG A 44 -2.73 4.64 -16.63
CA ARG A 44 -3.39 4.90 -15.34
C ARG A 44 -2.45 4.74 -14.13
N HIS A 45 -1.73 3.62 -14.02
CA HIS A 45 -0.87 3.29 -12.87
C HIS A 45 0.64 3.33 -13.22
N PHE A 46 0.97 3.28 -14.50
CA PHE A 46 2.31 3.48 -15.08
C PHE A 46 2.18 3.91 -16.55
N ARG A 47 3.30 4.28 -17.18
CA ARG A 47 3.46 4.39 -18.65
C ARG A 47 4.85 3.85 -19.04
N LEU A 48 4.98 3.21 -20.20
CA LEU A 48 6.26 2.64 -20.65
C LEU A 48 7.30 3.69 -21.11
N ASP A 49 6.89 4.95 -21.33
CA ASP A 49 7.83 6.07 -21.54
C ASP A 49 8.37 6.65 -20.21
N TRP A 50 7.75 6.30 -19.08
CA TRP A 50 8.25 6.60 -17.75
C TRP A 50 9.04 5.43 -17.16
N SER A 51 8.42 4.25 -17.03
CA SER A 51 9.01 3.07 -16.39
C SER A 51 9.47 2.05 -17.41
N THR A 52 10.64 1.43 -17.20
CA THR A 52 10.98 0.21 -17.94
C THR A 52 9.99 -0.92 -17.61
N PRO A 53 9.83 -1.94 -18.46
CA PRO A 53 8.96 -3.06 -18.15
C PRO A 53 9.36 -3.77 -16.84
N ASP A 54 10.67 -3.94 -16.60
CA ASP A 54 11.22 -4.40 -15.30
C ASP A 54 10.66 -3.60 -14.12
N GLN A 55 10.72 -2.27 -14.19
CA GLN A 55 10.23 -1.40 -13.11
C GLN A 55 8.71 -1.54 -12.90
N VAL A 56 7.94 -1.73 -13.98
CA VAL A 56 6.49 -2.01 -13.88
C VAL A 56 6.23 -3.35 -13.19
N GLY A 57 7.00 -4.38 -13.55
CA GLY A 57 6.90 -5.72 -12.96
C GLY A 57 7.21 -5.72 -11.46
N ARG A 58 8.32 -5.07 -11.08
CA ARG A 58 8.70 -4.87 -9.69
C ARG A 58 7.64 -4.08 -8.91
N LYS A 59 7.10 -3.01 -9.49
CA LYS A 59 6.05 -2.18 -8.86
C LYS A 59 4.77 -2.97 -8.59
N ALA A 60 4.34 -3.82 -9.52
CA ALA A 60 3.13 -4.64 -9.35
C ALA A 60 3.26 -5.60 -8.15
N VAL A 61 4.43 -6.25 -8.02
CA VAL A 61 4.76 -7.14 -6.91
C VAL A 61 4.86 -6.36 -5.60
N ALA A 62 5.57 -5.23 -5.59
CA ALA A 62 5.79 -4.41 -4.39
C ALA A 62 4.49 -3.82 -3.81
N GLN A 63 3.50 -3.47 -4.66
CA GLN A 63 2.17 -3.05 -4.22
C GLN A 63 1.41 -4.21 -3.57
N ASN A 64 1.26 -5.34 -4.27
CA ASN A 64 0.57 -6.52 -3.74
C ASN A 64 1.22 -7.03 -2.43
N GLY A 65 2.56 -7.08 -2.37
CA GLY A 65 3.30 -7.46 -1.17
C GLY A 65 3.07 -6.54 0.03
N ALA A 66 2.69 -5.27 -0.19
CA ALA A 66 2.38 -4.32 0.88
C ALA A 66 1.09 -4.70 1.64
N ASP A 67 0.05 -5.17 0.95
CA ASP A 67 -1.22 -5.59 1.57
C ASP A 67 -1.02 -6.74 2.56
N ILE A 68 -0.23 -7.73 2.17
CA ILE A 68 0.05 -8.92 2.98
C ILE A 68 0.79 -8.55 4.27
N VAL A 69 1.82 -7.71 4.18
CA VAL A 69 2.54 -7.25 5.38
C VAL A 69 1.70 -6.28 6.21
N ALA A 70 0.78 -5.52 5.60
CA ALA A 70 -0.20 -4.70 6.31
C ALA A 70 -1.22 -5.52 7.12
N MET A 71 -1.40 -6.81 6.81
CA MET A 71 -2.17 -7.76 7.61
C MET A 71 -1.31 -8.49 8.67
N GLY A 72 -0.01 -8.20 8.74
CA GLY A 72 0.96 -8.87 9.63
C GLY A 72 1.56 -10.17 9.08
N ALA A 73 1.18 -10.57 7.85
CA ALA A 73 1.64 -11.78 7.18
C ALA A 73 2.91 -11.55 6.34
N TRP A 74 3.48 -12.61 5.78
CA TRP A 74 4.61 -12.54 4.83
C TRP A 74 4.22 -13.13 3.46
N PRO A 75 4.52 -12.48 2.32
CA PRO A 75 4.27 -13.04 0.99
C PRO A 75 5.02 -14.34 0.75
N THR A 76 4.31 -15.38 0.30
CA THR A 76 4.86 -16.72 0.04
C THR A 76 4.70 -17.17 -1.40
N SER A 77 3.74 -16.63 -2.16
CA SER A 77 3.49 -17.00 -3.55
C SER A 77 2.73 -15.91 -4.32
N PHE A 78 2.94 -15.86 -5.63
CA PHE A 78 2.31 -14.88 -6.53
C PHE A 78 1.72 -15.58 -7.77
N LEU A 79 0.51 -15.19 -8.16
CA LEU A 79 -0.12 -15.51 -9.45
C LEU A 79 -0.10 -14.24 -10.31
N VAL A 80 0.18 -14.37 -11.61
CA VAL A 80 0.41 -13.23 -12.51
C VAL A 80 -0.46 -13.35 -13.77
N ALA A 81 -1.43 -12.44 -13.94
CA ALA A 81 -2.22 -12.33 -15.16
C ALA A 81 -1.78 -11.09 -15.97
N ILE A 82 -1.39 -11.30 -17.23
CA ILE A 82 -0.92 -10.24 -18.13
C ILE A 82 -1.86 -10.11 -19.33
N GLY A 83 -2.52 -8.96 -19.46
CA GLY A 83 -3.20 -8.55 -20.70
C GLY A 83 -2.27 -7.64 -21.51
N CYS A 84 -2.14 -7.85 -22.82
CA CYS A 84 -1.37 -6.93 -23.66
C CYS A 84 -1.83 -6.87 -25.13
N PRO A 85 -1.58 -5.77 -25.86
CA PRO A 85 -1.83 -5.70 -27.30
C PRO A 85 -1.03 -6.77 -28.08
N PRO A 86 -1.57 -7.32 -29.18
CA PRO A 86 -0.84 -8.28 -30.03
C PRO A 86 0.38 -7.66 -30.74
N SER A 87 0.52 -6.33 -30.70
CA SER A 87 1.70 -5.58 -31.16
C SER A 87 2.79 -5.42 -30.08
N THR A 88 2.57 -5.90 -28.85
CA THR A 88 3.55 -5.78 -27.75
C THR A 88 4.81 -6.60 -28.06
N PRO A 89 6.01 -6.00 -28.08
CA PRO A 89 7.23 -6.76 -28.32
C PRO A 89 7.48 -7.80 -27.23
N VAL A 90 7.92 -9.00 -27.60
CA VAL A 90 8.21 -10.09 -26.64
C VAL A 90 9.24 -9.65 -25.58
N SER A 91 10.19 -8.78 -25.95
CA SER A 91 11.16 -8.18 -25.02
C SER A 91 10.54 -7.30 -23.93
N VAL A 92 9.35 -6.71 -24.15
CA VAL A 92 8.60 -5.99 -23.11
C VAL A 92 8.04 -6.99 -22.10
N THR A 93 7.43 -8.09 -22.57
CA THR A 93 6.88 -9.13 -21.69
C THR A 93 7.96 -9.95 -20.98
N ASP A 94 9.11 -10.18 -21.62
CA ASP A 94 10.28 -10.81 -20.98
C ASP A 94 10.79 -9.92 -19.84
N ALA A 95 11.13 -8.66 -20.13
CA ALA A 95 11.68 -7.74 -19.13
C ALA A 95 10.68 -7.41 -17.99
N LEU A 96 9.37 -7.37 -18.29
CA LEU A 96 8.31 -7.28 -17.28
C LEU A 96 8.37 -8.48 -16.32
N THR A 97 8.50 -9.69 -16.88
CA THR A 97 8.57 -10.93 -16.11
C THR A 97 9.87 -11.04 -15.31
N ASP A 98 10.99 -10.58 -15.87
CA ASP A 98 12.27 -10.51 -15.18
C ASP A 98 12.19 -9.60 -13.94
N GLY A 99 11.53 -8.44 -14.05
CA GLY A 99 11.26 -7.53 -12.94
C GLY A 99 10.34 -8.13 -11.89
N ILE A 100 9.25 -8.80 -12.30
CA ILE A 100 8.37 -9.53 -11.37
C ILE A 100 9.20 -10.53 -10.54
N TRP A 101 9.99 -11.40 -11.19
CA TRP A 101 10.82 -12.37 -10.50
C TRP A 101 11.90 -11.74 -9.62
N ALA A 102 12.47 -10.59 -10.01
CA ALA A 102 13.47 -9.89 -9.21
C ALA A 102 12.90 -9.39 -7.86
N GLU A 103 11.66 -8.89 -7.84
CA GLU A 103 11.01 -8.45 -6.60
C GLU A 103 10.43 -9.64 -5.81
N VAL A 104 9.84 -10.64 -6.47
CA VAL A 104 9.32 -11.87 -5.84
C VAL A 104 10.42 -12.63 -5.08
N ALA A 105 11.62 -12.71 -5.66
CA ALA A 105 12.78 -13.32 -5.01
C ALA A 105 13.19 -12.60 -3.71
N GLY A 106 12.89 -11.30 -3.57
CA GLY A 106 13.15 -10.52 -2.35
C GLY A 106 12.36 -11.00 -1.12
N PHE A 107 11.24 -11.71 -1.34
CA PHE A 107 10.45 -12.33 -0.26
C PHE A 107 10.85 -13.79 0.03
N GLY A 108 11.69 -14.40 -0.82
CA GLY A 108 11.84 -15.87 -0.85
C GLY A 108 10.59 -16.58 -1.39
N ALA A 109 9.73 -15.88 -2.12
CA ALA A 109 8.50 -16.40 -2.72
C ALA A 109 8.73 -16.90 -4.16
N GLY A 110 7.69 -17.43 -4.80
CA GLY A 110 7.70 -17.86 -6.20
C GLY A 110 6.49 -17.35 -6.99
N VAL A 111 6.64 -17.23 -8.32
CA VAL A 111 5.48 -17.08 -9.23
C VAL A 111 4.94 -18.48 -9.53
N ILE A 112 3.83 -18.83 -8.89
CA ILE A 112 3.29 -20.20 -8.86
C ILE A 112 2.38 -20.54 -10.04
N GLY A 113 1.92 -19.53 -10.78
CA GLY A 113 1.01 -19.68 -11.93
C GLY A 113 0.58 -18.33 -12.48
N GLY A 114 -0.34 -18.32 -13.44
CA GLY A 114 -0.77 -17.10 -14.11
C GLY A 114 -1.63 -17.33 -15.34
N ASP A 115 -1.92 -16.23 -16.04
CA ASP A 115 -2.66 -16.22 -17.31
C ASP A 115 -2.07 -15.15 -18.25
N MET A 116 -2.28 -15.28 -19.56
CA MET A 116 -1.83 -14.29 -20.54
C MET A 116 -2.79 -14.16 -21.71
N VAL A 117 -3.36 -12.95 -21.88
CA VAL A 117 -4.43 -12.67 -22.83
C VAL A 117 -4.10 -11.48 -23.73
N GLN A 118 -4.77 -11.42 -24.89
CA GLN A 118 -4.76 -10.21 -25.71
C GLN A 118 -5.70 -9.15 -25.11
N ALA A 119 -5.24 -7.90 -25.02
CA ALA A 119 -5.99 -6.77 -24.47
C ALA A 119 -5.65 -5.45 -25.19
N GLU A 120 -6.47 -4.41 -25.02
CA GLU A 120 -6.26 -3.11 -25.67
C GLU A 120 -5.10 -2.29 -25.07
N HIS A 121 -4.70 -2.60 -23.84
CA HIS A 121 -3.63 -1.94 -23.08
C HIS A 121 -2.76 -2.98 -22.37
N LEU A 122 -1.52 -2.62 -22.00
CA LEU A 122 -0.73 -3.45 -21.09
C LEU A 122 -1.33 -3.37 -19.68
N VAL A 123 -1.77 -4.53 -19.18
CA VAL A 123 -2.37 -4.73 -17.87
C VAL A 123 -1.63 -5.84 -17.16
N VAL A 124 -1.29 -5.62 -15.89
CA VAL A 124 -0.62 -6.59 -15.02
C VAL A 124 -1.45 -6.71 -13.75
N SER A 125 -2.25 -7.77 -13.64
CA SER A 125 -2.97 -8.12 -12.42
C SER A 125 -2.17 -9.17 -11.68
N ILE A 126 -1.90 -8.95 -10.39
CA ILE A 126 -1.25 -9.93 -9.54
C ILE A 126 -2.23 -10.36 -8.45
N THR A 127 -2.17 -11.64 -8.07
CA THR A 127 -2.75 -12.12 -6.82
C THR A 127 -1.60 -12.62 -5.96
N VAL A 128 -1.48 -12.11 -4.74
CA VAL A 128 -0.46 -12.55 -3.78
C VAL A 128 -1.10 -13.40 -2.70
N LEU A 129 -0.37 -14.44 -2.28
CA LEU A 129 -0.70 -15.28 -1.14
C LEU A 129 0.37 -15.07 -0.05
N GLY A 130 -0.04 -15.08 1.21
CA GLY A 130 0.83 -14.88 2.36
C GLY A 130 0.48 -15.74 3.56
N ASP A 131 1.51 -15.99 4.37
CA ASP A 131 1.49 -16.84 5.57
C ASP A 131 1.56 -15.97 6.84
N LEU A 132 0.86 -16.39 7.89
CA LEU A 132 0.77 -15.66 9.17
C LEU A 132 1.78 -16.14 10.21
N GLY A 133 2.40 -17.31 10.03
CA GLY A 133 3.45 -17.83 10.91
C GLY A 133 2.96 -18.10 12.35
N GLY A 134 1.75 -18.61 12.50
CA GLY A 134 1.09 -18.94 13.78
C GLY A 134 0.38 -17.76 14.44
N HIS A 135 0.25 -16.61 13.78
CA HIS A 135 -0.37 -15.40 14.32
C HIS A 135 -1.79 -15.14 13.79
N ALA A 136 -2.56 -14.33 14.53
CA ALA A 136 -3.81 -13.78 14.01
C ALA A 136 -3.51 -12.59 13.07
N PRO A 137 -4.29 -12.38 11.99
CA PRO A 137 -4.12 -11.22 11.13
C PRO A 137 -4.44 -9.93 11.88
N VAL A 138 -3.64 -8.88 11.68
CA VAL A 138 -3.95 -7.53 12.16
C VAL A 138 -4.87 -6.86 11.14
N LEU A 139 -6.03 -6.38 11.60
CA LEU A 139 -7.06 -5.83 10.72
C LEU A 139 -7.00 -4.29 10.68
N ARG A 140 -7.74 -3.68 9.75
CA ARG A 140 -8.07 -2.23 9.78
C ARG A 140 -9.00 -1.88 10.96
N SER A 141 -9.61 -2.87 11.60
CA SER A 141 -10.43 -2.73 12.81
C SER A 141 -9.65 -3.22 14.04
N GLY A 142 -9.76 -2.49 15.16
CA GLY A 142 -9.21 -2.91 16.45
C GLY A 142 -8.46 -1.82 17.24
N ALA A 143 -8.20 -0.66 16.61
CA ALA A 143 -7.63 0.50 17.27
C ALA A 143 -8.55 1.05 18.37
N ARG A 144 -7.96 1.47 19.49
CA ARG A 144 -8.66 1.87 20.72
C ARG A 144 -8.19 3.23 21.22
N PRO A 145 -9.05 3.99 21.93
CA PRO A 145 -8.64 5.16 22.68
C PRO A 145 -7.41 4.92 23.56
N GLY A 146 -6.35 5.70 23.35
CA GLY A 146 -5.05 5.55 24.01
C GLY A 146 -3.94 4.91 23.16
N ASP A 147 -4.28 4.20 22.09
CA ASP A 147 -3.32 3.62 21.14
C ASP A 147 -2.54 4.72 20.41
N GLN A 148 -1.36 4.39 19.88
CA GLN A 148 -0.54 5.33 19.10
C GLN A 148 -0.61 5.06 17.61
N VAL A 149 -0.70 6.12 16.80
CA VAL A 149 -0.43 6.00 15.36
C VAL A 149 1.09 5.94 15.16
N ALA A 150 1.52 5.07 14.25
CA ALA A 150 2.89 4.95 13.78
C ALA A 150 2.89 4.74 12.26
N VAL A 151 4.00 5.07 11.60
CA VAL A 151 4.19 4.85 10.17
C VAL A 151 5.61 4.38 9.90
N ALA A 152 5.76 3.37 9.05
CA ALA A 152 7.05 2.86 8.59
C ALA A 152 7.37 3.41 7.20
N GLY A 153 8.66 3.64 6.91
CA GLY A 153 9.11 4.08 5.58
C GLY A 153 8.96 5.59 5.34
N ARG A 154 8.59 5.97 4.10
CA ARG A 154 8.68 7.34 3.59
C ARG A 154 7.36 7.82 2.98
N LEU A 155 6.70 8.79 3.61
CA LEU A 155 5.46 9.40 3.11
C LEU A 155 5.73 10.42 1.99
N GLY A 156 4.84 10.47 0.99
CA GLY A 156 4.83 11.51 -0.06
C GLY A 156 5.85 11.34 -1.20
N TRP A 157 6.84 10.44 -1.09
CA TRP A 157 7.90 10.28 -2.09
C TRP A 157 7.37 9.87 -3.48
N SER A 158 6.47 8.89 -3.55
CA SER A 158 5.83 8.48 -4.82
C SER A 158 5.01 9.61 -5.47
N ALA A 159 4.28 10.40 -4.68
CA ALA A 159 3.48 11.53 -5.18
C ALA A 159 4.37 12.68 -5.72
N ALA A 160 5.51 12.94 -5.08
CA ALA A 160 6.49 13.90 -5.56
C ALA A 160 7.25 13.38 -6.80
N GLY A 161 7.52 12.08 -6.87
CA GLY A 161 8.08 11.42 -8.06
C GLY A 161 7.16 11.48 -9.27
N LEU A 162 5.87 11.20 -9.09
CA LEU A 162 4.84 11.40 -10.10
C LEU A 162 4.75 12.88 -10.52
N SER A 163 4.82 13.81 -9.56
CA SER A 163 4.82 15.25 -9.87
C SER A 163 6.05 15.68 -10.68
N ALA A 164 7.21 15.05 -10.47
CA ALA A 164 8.41 15.29 -11.28
C ALA A 164 8.30 14.68 -12.68
N LEU A 165 7.74 13.47 -12.82
CA LEU A 165 7.46 12.84 -14.12
C LEU A 165 6.46 13.65 -14.97
N LEU A 166 5.36 14.10 -14.35
CA LEU A 166 4.33 14.94 -14.99
C LEU A 166 4.84 16.35 -15.38
N ALA A 167 5.98 16.77 -14.84
CA ALA A 167 6.64 18.04 -15.16
C ALA A 167 7.94 17.84 -15.97
N GLU A 168 8.18 16.62 -16.48
CA GLU A 168 9.37 16.22 -17.26
C GLU A 168 10.71 16.59 -16.56
N SER A 169 10.69 16.62 -15.23
CA SER A 169 11.75 17.20 -14.40
C SER A 169 12.80 16.18 -13.99
N GLY A 170 13.93 16.15 -14.71
CA GLY A 170 15.10 15.34 -14.38
C GLY A 170 15.81 15.70 -13.06
N ARG A 171 15.33 16.68 -12.29
CA ARG A 171 15.96 17.16 -11.05
C ARG A 171 15.85 16.21 -9.86
N PHE A 172 14.88 15.30 -9.86
CA PHE A 172 14.49 14.53 -8.67
C PHE A 172 14.56 13.01 -8.87
N PRO A 173 15.72 12.45 -9.27
CA PRO A 173 15.83 11.04 -9.63
C PRO A 173 15.39 10.08 -8.52
N GLU A 174 15.69 10.39 -7.26
CA GLU A 174 15.31 9.56 -6.10
C GLU A 174 13.80 9.54 -5.81
N LEU A 175 13.11 10.67 -6.04
CA LEU A 175 11.65 10.73 -5.92
C LEU A 175 10.99 9.97 -7.07
N VAL A 176 11.51 10.17 -8.29
CA VAL A 176 11.08 9.46 -9.49
C VAL A 176 11.30 7.95 -9.34
N ALA A 177 12.44 7.49 -8.83
CA ALA A 177 12.72 6.09 -8.53
C ALA A 177 11.68 5.51 -7.54
N ALA A 178 11.40 6.22 -6.44
CA ALA A 178 10.40 5.82 -5.45
C ALA A 178 8.94 5.79 -5.98
N HIS A 179 8.65 6.38 -7.14
CA HIS A 179 7.37 6.22 -7.85
C HIS A 179 7.39 5.06 -8.86
N LYS A 180 8.52 4.84 -9.54
CA LYS A 180 8.69 3.79 -10.55
C LYS A 180 8.80 2.40 -9.93
N VAL A 181 9.55 2.27 -8.83
CA VAL A 181 9.65 1.07 -8.00
C VAL A 181 9.58 1.50 -6.53
N PRO A 182 8.42 1.39 -5.87
CA PRO A 182 8.34 1.61 -4.43
C PRO A 182 9.14 0.52 -3.71
N VAL A 183 9.73 0.87 -2.56
CA VAL A 183 10.41 -0.07 -1.67
C VAL A 183 9.78 0.05 -0.28
N PRO A 184 8.66 -0.65 -0.02
CA PRO A 184 8.06 -0.72 1.31
C PRO A 184 9.01 -1.42 2.30
N PRO A 185 9.02 -1.03 3.59
CA PRO A 185 9.77 -1.72 4.62
C PRO A 185 9.03 -3.01 5.03
N TYR A 186 9.03 -4.03 4.17
CA TYR A 186 8.17 -5.22 4.28
C TYR A 186 8.18 -5.88 5.68
N GLU A 187 9.35 -6.04 6.30
CA GLU A 187 9.51 -6.62 7.64
C GLU A 187 8.70 -5.91 8.74
N SER A 188 8.45 -4.60 8.58
CA SER A 188 7.78 -3.79 9.60
C SER A 188 6.35 -4.25 9.92
N GLY A 189 5.67 -4.90 8.97
CA GLY A 189 4.34 -5.45 9.15
C GLY A 189 4.31 -6.59 10.18
N PRO A 190 4.94 -7.74 9.89
CA PRO A 190 5.06 -8.84 10.85
C PRO A 190 5.74 -8.44 12.18
N VAL A 191 6.66 -7.46 12.16
CA VAL A 191 7.25 -6.91 13.41
C VAL A 191 6.22 -6.13 14.23
N ALA A 192 5.40 -5.28 13.61
CA ALA A 192 4.33 -4.55 14.30
C ALA A 192 3.24 -5.49 14.84
N ALA A 193 2.86 -6.51 14.07
CA ALA A 193 1.92 -7.54 14.51
C ALA A 193 2.43 -8.28 15.76
N ARG A 194 3.68 -8.77 15.75
CA ARG A 194 4.32 -9.40 16.92
C ARG A 194 4.53 -8.45 18.10
N ALA A 195 4.65 -7.15 17.85
CA ALA A 195 4.71 -6.13 18.91
C ALA A 195 3.32 -5.76 19.50
N GLY A 196 2.23 -6.35 18.99
CA GLY A 196 0.87 -6.13 19.50
C GLY A 196 0.18 -4.89 18.90
N ALA A 197 0.44 -4.57 17.63
CA ALA A 197 -0.33 -3.56 16.90
C ALA A 197 -1.84 -3.88 16.93
N SER A 198 -2.65 -2.89 17.29
CA SER A 198 -4.10 -3.07 17.50
C SER A 198 -4.93 -2.95 16.23
N ALA A 199 -4.44 -2.21 15.24
CA ALA A 199 -4.92 -2.19 13.86
C ALA A 199 -3.77 -1.76 12.92
N MET A 200 -3.82 -2.19 11.66
CA MET A 200 -2.81 -1.90 10.64
C MET A 200 -3.45 -1.66 9.26
N THR A 201 -2.72 -0.94 8.41
CA THR A 201 -2.99 -0.77 6.98
C THR A 201 -1.70 -0.32 6.29
N ASP A 202 -1.63 -0.54 4.98
CA ASP A 202 -0.67 0.08 4.07
C ASP A 202 -0.96 1.59 3.90
N VAL A 203 -0.15 2.29 3.10
CA VAL A 203 -0.43 3.69 2.70
C VAL A 203 -0.27 3.82 1.19
N SER A 204 -1.38 3.66 0.47
CA SER A 204 -1.45 3.62 -1.00
C SER A 204 -2.20 4.82 -1.58
N ASP A 205 -3.47 5.02 -1.20
CA ASP A 205 -4.26 6.22 -1.54
C ASP A 205 -3.74 7.47 -0.82
N GLY A 206 -3.12 7.29 0.35
CA GLY A 206 -2.40 8.32 1.08
C GLY A 206 -2.92 8.52 2.50
N LEU A 207 -2.00 8.80 3.42
CA LEU A 207 -2.17 8.70 4.88
C LEU A 207 -3.56 9.11 5.43
N ILE A 208 -4.14 10.23 4.98
CA ILE A 208 -5.42 10.73 5.52
C ILE A 208 -6.61 9.87 5.05
N ALA A 209 -6.57 9.31 3.84
CA ALA A 209 -7.58 8.37 3.35
C ALA A 209 -7.48 7.02 4.07
N ASP A 210 -6.27 6.46 4.15
CA ASP A 210 -6.01 5.14 4.75
C ASP A 210 -6.28 5.11 6.26
N LEU A 211 -5.88 6.16 6.98
CA LEU A 211 -6.28 6.36 8.37
C LEU A 211 -7.79 6.62 8.51
N GLY A 212 -8.45 7.22 7.51
CA GLY A 212 -9.91 7.36 7.46
C GLY A 212 -10.64 6.01 7.37
N HIS A 213 -10.13 5.09 6.55
CA HIS A 213 -10.60 3.70 6.50
C HIS A 213 -10.44 3.00 7.86
N MET A 214 -9.26 3.11 8.50
CA MET A 214 -9.00 2.52 9.82
C MET A 214 -9.83 3.16 10.95
N CYS A 215 -10.02 4.48 10.95
CA CYS A 215 -10.92 5.18 11.87
C CYS A 215 -12.36 4.66 11.76
N THR A 216 -12.85 4.49 10.53
CA THR A 216 -14.19 3.98 10.24
C THR A 216 -14.35 2.53 10.69
N ALA A 217 -13.38 1.67 10.38
CA ALA A 217 -13.40 0.25 10.73
C ALA A 217 -13.22 -0.01 12.25
N SER A 218 -12.54 0.89 12.97
CA SER A 218 -12.34 0.80 14.42
C SER A 218 -13.34 1.60 15.26
N GLY A 219 -14.13 2.49 14.65
CA GLY A 219 -15.08 3.36 15.38
C GLY A 219 -14.40 4.44 16.23
N VAL A 220 -13.22 4.92 15.82
CA VAL A 220 -12.39 5.89 16.56
C VAL A 220 -12.08 7.14 15.72
N ALA A 221 -11.50 8.16 16.37
CA ALA A 221 -10.85 9.27 15.70
C ALA A 221 -9.35 9.30 16.06
N MET A 222 -8.50 9.57 15.07
CA MET A 222 -7.06 9.72 15.21
C MET A 222 -6.67 11.19 15.06
N ASP A 223 -5.94 11.71 16.05
CA ASP A 223 -5.40 13.07 16.03
C ASP A 223 -3.91 13.02 15.67
N LEU A 224 -3.48 13.85 14.72
CA LEU A 224 -2.18 13.76 14.07
C LEU A 224 -1.40 15.06 14.24
N ASP A 225 -0.29 15.01 14.98
CA ASP A 225 0.63 16.14 15.05
C ASP A 225 1.33 16.35 13.70
N SER A 226 0.90 17.40 12.98
CA SER A 226 1.50 17.80 11.71
C SER A 226 2.99 18.17 11.81
N ALA A 227 3.51 18.52 12.99
CA ALA A 227 4.94 18.75 13.21
C ALA A 227 5.74 17.42 13.23
N LEU A 228 5.10 16.29 13.52
CA LEU A 228 5.71 14.97 13.37
C LEU A 228 5.71 14.46 11.92
N LEU A 229 4.92 15.09 11.05
CA LEU A 229 4.74 14.76 9.63
C LEU A 229 5.41 15.76 8.67
N GLU A 230 6.30 16.64 9.16
CA GLU A 230 6.98 17.61 8.28
C GLU A 230 7.85 16.91 7.22
N PRO A 231 7.77 17.35 5.94
CA PRO A 231 8.51 16.74 4.84
C PRO A 231 10.03 16.96 4.98
N GLY A 232 10.81 15.99 4.47
CA GLY A 232 12.26 16.12 4.32
C GLY A 232 12.67 17.26 3.37
N PRO A 233 13.96 17.64 3.36
CA PRO A 233 14.45 18.71 2.48
C PRO A 233 14.24 18.38 0.99
N GLU A 234 14.33 17.11 0.58
CA GLU A 234 14.15 16.67 -0.80
C GLU A 234 12.71 16.88 -1.29
N LEU A 235 11.74 16.52 -0.45
CA LEU A 235 10.31 16.77 -0.69
C LEU A 235 9.99 18.27 -0.67
N SER A 236 10.67 19.03 0.18
CA SER A 236 10.49 20.47 0.30
C SER A 236 11.06 21.22 -0.92
N GLU A 237 12.22 20.79 -1.44
CA GLU A 237 12.77 21.34 -2.69
C GLU A 237 11.87 20.99 -3.88
N ALA A 238 11.44 19.73 -4.00
CA ALA A 238 10.53 19.30 -5.08
C ALA A 238 9.19 20.06 -5.02
N ALA A 239 8.62 20.25 -3.82
CA ALA A 239 7.44 21.07 -3.61
C ALA A 239 7.63 22.52 -4.11
N THR A 240 8.77 23.14 -3.81
CA THR A 240 9.09 24.50 -4.30
C THR A 240 9.33 24.54 -5.80
N ALA A 241 10.16 23.64 -6.34
CA ALA A 241 10.60 23.64 -7.73
C ALA A 241 9.50 23.27 -8.73
N LEU A 242 8.53 22.44 -8.33
CA LEU A 242 7.41 21.98 -9.17
C LEU A 242 6.14 22.84 -8.99
N GLY A 243 6.22 23.98 -8.30
CA GLY A 243 5.07 24.83 -7.98
C GLY A 243 4.05 24.20 -7.01
N ARG A 244 4.38 23.04 -6.42
CA ARG A 244 3.56 22.29 -5.45
C ARG A 244 3.83 22.76 -4.02
N THR A 245 3.82 24.07 -3.77
CA THR A 245 3.99 24.64 -2.42
C THR A 245 2.96 24.07 -1.45
N ARG A 246 3.26 24.01 -0.14
CA ARG A 246 2.28 23.64 0.91
C ARG A 246 0.96 24.37 0.63
N SER A 247 -0.13 23.63 0.44
CA SER A 247 -1.46 24.20 0.47
C SER A 247 -1.69 24.72 1.89
N THR A 248 -1.48 26.03 2.09
CA THR A 248 -1.69 26.69 3.37
C THR A 248 -3.15 27.09 3.56
N GLY A 249 -4.00 26.89 2.55
CA GLY A 249 -5.38 26.47 2.77
C GLY A 249 -5.40 24.95 2.95
N CYS A 250 -6.13 24.37 3.90
CA CYS A 250 -7.27 24.95 4.60
C CYS A 250 -8.30 25.62 3.65
N SER A 251 -8.50 25.02 2.47
CA SER A 251 -9.82 24.38 2.30
C SER A 251 -9.82 23.23 3.33
N PRO A 252 -10.80 23.19 4.25
CA PRO A 252 -10.64 22.71 5.64
C PRO A 252 -9.83 21.40 5.75
N VAL A 253 -8.74 21.25 6.53
CA VAL A 253 -8.30 21.85 7.82
C VAL A 253 -6.73 21.79 7.87
N ALA A 254 -5.90 22.63 8.53
CA ALA A 254 -6.00 23.99 9.11
C ALA A 254 -4.58 24.65 9.18
N ARG A 255 -4.17 25.28 10.30
CA ARG A 255 -2.95 26.11 10.50
C ARG A 255 -2.58 26.25 12.00
N THR A 256 -1.38 26.62 12.49
CA THR A 256 0.05 26.62 12.05
C THR A 256 0.95 27.01 13.26
N MET A 257 2.29 26.87 13.14
CA MET A 257 3.39 27.56 13.89
C MET A 257 4.08 26.83 15.07
N PRO A 258 5.38 27.14 15.39
CA PRO A 258 6.34 26.12 15.91
C PRO A 258 7.18 26.49 17.15
N TRP A 259 7.78 25.50 17.83
CA TRP A 259 9.10 25.55 18.54
C TRP A 259 9.68 24.10 18.71
N PRO A 260 10.74 23.75 19.49
CA PRO A 260 11.98 23.19 18.96
C PRO A 260 12.27 21.69 19.30
N ARG A 261 13.43 21.19 18.83
CA ARG A 261 13.92 19.79 18.87
C ARG A 261 14.65 19.44 20.20
N PRO A 262 14.87 18.14 20.56
CA PRO A 262 15.88 17.26 19.90
C PRO A 262 15.35 15.86 19.47
N SER A 263 16.25 15.01 18.95
CA SER A 263 16.01 13.71 18.27
C SER A 263 16.90 12.59 18.88
N PRO A 264 16.94 11.33 18.37
CA PRO A 264 15.94 10.39 17.82
C PRO A 264 16.04 9.01 18.58
N PRO A 265 15.58 7.81 18.11
CA PRO A 265 14.77 7.46 16.92
C PRO A 265 13.56 6.53 17.21
N MET A 266 12.36 7.11 17.30
CA MET A 266 11.08 6.48 16.88
C MET A 266 10.05 7.60 16.77
N ARG A 267 9.31 7.72 15.65
CA ARG A 267 8.26 8.74 15.53
C ARG A 267 6.93 8.22 16.07
N ARG A 268 6.61 8.69 17.28
CA ARG A 268 5.46 8.27 18.10
C ARG A 268 4.29 9.24 17.93
N CYS A 269 3.37 8.97 17.01
CA CYS A 269 2.29 9.90 16.65
C CYS A 269 1.00 9.67 17.46
N LEU A 270 1.02 10.15 18.72
CA LEU A 270 -0.12 10.52 19.58
C LEU A 270 -1.26 9.51 19.85
N ARG A 271 -2.04 9.78 20.90
CA ARG A 271 -3.14 8.93 21.38
C ARG A 271 -4.39 9.05 20.52
N ALA A 272 -4.99 7.93 20.14
CA ALA A 272 -6.38 7.89 19.70
C ALA A 272 -7.34 8.42 20.80
N GLY A 273 -8.35 9.19 20.42
CA GLY A 273 -9.25 9.88 21.36
C GLY A 273 -10.44 9.03 21.82
N GLY A 274 -10.75 9.07 23.12
CA GLY A 274 -11.89 8.34 23.71
C GLY A 274 -12.99 9.26 24.22
N GLY A 275 -14.17 9.18 23.62
CA GLY A 275 -15.31 10.02 23.98
C GLY A 275 -16.08 9.55 25.22
N SER A 276 -15.66 9.97 26.42
CA SER A 276 -16.55 10.06 27.58
C SER A 276 -16.11 11.24 28.47
N GLY A 277 -17.07 12.01 28.98
CA GLY A 277 -16.81 13.41 29.37
C GLY A 277 -16.69 13.69 30.87
N ARG A 278 -15.87 14.71 31.19
CA ARG A 278 -16.17 15.81 32.15
C ARG A 278 -15.08 16.90 32.09
N SER A 279 -15.37 17.99 31.37
CA SER A 279 -14.99 19.43 31.60
C SER A 279 -13.57 19.79 32.14
N TRP A 280 -12.80 20.77 31.64
CA TRP A 280 -13.00 22.05 30.92
C TRP A 280 -11.68 22.44 30.20
N PRO A 281 -11.55 23.58 29.48
CA PRO A 281 -12.55 24.44 28.83
C PRO A 281 -12.43 24.42 27.29
N VAL A 282 -13.44 24.92 26.56
CA VAL A 282 -13.40 24.98 25.09
C VAL A 282 -13.74 26.39 24.59
N THR A 283 -12.87 26.98 23.78
CA THR A 283 -13.21 28.17 22.95
C THR A 283 -14.06 27.69 21.78
N ALA A 284 -15.37 27.67 21.97
CA ALA A 284 -16.27 26.85 21.16
C ALA A 284 -16.73 27.50 19.84
N CYS A 285 -16.66 26.72 18.76
CA CYS A 285 -17.70 26.70 17.73
C CYS A 285 -18.52 25.41 17.93
N ARG A 286 -19.84 25.52 17.99
CA ARG A 286 -20.73 24.37 18.30
C ARG A 286 -21.14 23.61 17.05
N SER A 287 -21.18 22.29 17.15
CA SER A 287 -21.92 21.42 16.23
C SER A 287 -23.30 21.08 16.81
N THR A 288 -24.31 20.96 15.94
CA THR A 288 -25.63 20.41 16.25
C THR A 288 -25.69 18.93 15.88
N ALA A 289 -26.44 18.13 16.64
CA ALA A 289 -26.62 16.71 16.35
C ALA A 289 -27.45 16.49 15.07
N VAL A 290 -27.14 15.42 14.34
CA VAL A 290 -28.04 14.86 13.31
C VAL A 290 -29.09 14.00 14.00
N PRO A 291 -30.40 14.26 13.84
CA PRO A 291 -31.45 13.40 14.40
C PRO A 291 -31.40 12.00 13.76
N GLY A 292 -31.53 10.95 14.59
CA GLY A 292 -31.59 9.58 14.10
C GLY A 292 -32.82 9.33 13.24
N ARG A 293 -32.66 8.56 12.16
CA ARG A 293 -33.81 7.96 11.45
C ARG A 293 -34.35 6.79 12.26
N ALA A 294 -35.65 6.81 12.54
CA ALA A 294 -36.33 5.70 13.19
C ALA A 294 -36.34 4.43 12.31
N ALA A 295 -36.47 3.28 12.95
CA ALA A 295 -36.76 2.03 12.25
C ALA A 295 -38.14 2.11 11.55
N ALA A 296 -38.27 1.42 10.42
CA ALA A 296 -39.54 1.17 9.75
C ALA A 296 -39.57 -0.31 9.33
N ASP A 297 -40.60 -1.04 9.76
CA ASP A 297 -40.82 -2.42 9.32
C ASP A 297 -41.09 -2.47 7.80
N GLY A 298 -40.43 -3.39 7.11
CA GLY A 298 -40.51 -3.52 5.66
C GLY A 298 -40.21 -4.94 5.20
N ARG A 299 -41.19 -5.85 5.33
CA ARG A 299 -41.07 -7.21 4.78
C ARG A 299 -41.10 -7.17 3.26
N ALA A 300 -40.01 -7.58 2.62
CA ALA A 300 -40.02 -8.07 1.24
C ALA A 300 -38.97 -9.17 1.07
N SER A 301 -39.41 -10.39 0.78
CA SER A 301 -38.55 -11.41 0.16
C SER A 301 -38.68 -11.30 -1.36
N ILE A 302 -37.64 -11.70 -2.09
CA ILE A 302 -37.69 -12.50 -3.32
C ILE A 302 -36.24 -12.78 -3.77
N ARG A 303 -35.93 -14.07 -3.89
CA ARG A 303 -34.82 -14.72 -4.63
C ARG A 303 -33.45 -14.04 -4.55
#